data_AF-A0A1G9UF52-F1
#
_entry.id   AF-A0A1G9UF52-F1
#
_cell.length_a   1.000
_cell.length_b   1.000
_cell.length_c   1.000
_cell.angle_alpha   90.00
_cell.angle_beta   90.00
_cell.angle_gamma   90.00
#
_symmetry.space_group_name_H-M   'P 1'
#
loop_
_entity.id
_entity.type
_entity.pdbx_description
1 polymer ?
#
loop_
_entity_poly.entity_id
_entity_poly.type
_entity_poly.pdbx_seq_one_letter_code
_entity_poly.pdbx_strand_id
1 'polypeptide(L)'
;MSAHAQEQKKNRFKWDLSKKLQHLKNREDSTTWSKHNFEIDLKDIEFSGKPMMEGIFPGPKYSLIGDSAFVGNGTVANYPGISLNDKKIVYNGFYVNKSFINQDYLGANPNEVFFLVVVLTDYIAEDGYSHIESSVSSRNHPDYIGQGSIKTKNNKVDFISFLTADRNNYAVVNFRLFDLNLGRVVLIAPQKDGSLRSMQLKSTILTSKEVKLYVKDLLTQKEVVSFFLEKGNI
;
A
#
# COMPACT_ATOMS: atom_id res chain seq x y z
N MET A 1 -1.64 -27.74 33.04
CA MET A 1 -2.03 -26.58 32.20
C MET A 1 -3.54 -26.45 32.30
N SER A 2 -4.04 -25.32 32.80
CA SER A 2 -5.48 -25.14 33.05
C SER A 2 -6.26 -24.96 31.74
N ALA A 3 -7.54 -25.37 31.73
CA ALA A 3 -8.45 -25.20 30.60
C ALA A 3 -8.57 -23.73 30.13
N HIS A 4 -8.38 -22.76 31.02
CA HIS A 4 -8.31 -21.33 30.69
C HIS A 4 -7.12 -20.95 29.80
N ALA A 5 -5.98 -21.64 29.91
CA ALA A 5 -4.83 -21.40 29.02
C ALA A 5 -5.00 -22.04 27.63
N GLN A 6 -5.98 -22.94 27.46
CA GLN A 6 -6.35 -23.53 26.17
C GLN A 6 -7.47 -22.75 25.46
N GLU A 7 -8.29 -22.01 26.20
CA GLU A 7 -9.42 -21.24 25.65
C GLU A 7 -8.98 -19.93 24.95
N GLN A 8 -7.90 -19.31 25.42
CA GLN A 8 -7.30 -18.14 24.74
C GLN A 8 -6.58 -18.48 23.42
N LYS A 9 -6.35 -19.76 23.12
CA LYS A 9 -5.64 -20.21 21.89
C LYS A 9 -6.54 -20.35 20.66
N LYS A 10 -7.84 -20.02 20.71
CA LYS A 10 -8.79 -20.34 19.61
C LYS A 10 -9.67 -19.21 19.06
N ASN A 11 -9.54 -17.96 19.54
CA ASN A 11 -10.26 -16.85 18.90
C ASN A 11 -9.36 -16.09 17.94
N ARG A 12 -9.17 -16.65 16.74
CA ARG A 12 -8.61 -15.92 15.60
C ARG A 12 -9.48 -14.70 15.31
N PHE A 13 -8.86 -13.56 15.01
CA PHE A 13 -9.64 -12.39 14.59
C PHE A 13 -10.40 -12.71 13.31
N LYS A 14 -11.72 -12.50 13.34
CA LYS A 14 -12.59 -12.65 12.18
C LYS A 14 -13.32 -11.35 11.92
N TRP A 15 -13.12 -10.76 10.74
CA TRP A 15 -13.83 -9.56 10.28
C TRP A 15 -15.12 -9.91 9.54
N ASP A 16 -16.09 -10.43 10.29
CA ASP A 16 -17.39 -10.84 9.76
C ASP A 16 -18.34 -9.65 9.51
N LEU A 17 -19.50 -9.95 8.91
CA LEU A 17 -20.51 -8.96 8.59
C LEU A 17 -21.01 -8.19 9.82
N SER A 18 -21.12 -8.85 10.98
CA SER A 18 -21.59 -8.19 12.21
C SER A 18 -20.61 -7.09 12.62
N LYS A 19 -19.31 -7.39 12.64
CA LYS A 19 -18.28 -6.39 12.96
C LYS A 19 -18.19 -5.27 11.91
N LYS A 20 -18.35 -5.60 10.62
CA LYS A 20 -18.41 -4.59 9.55
C LYS A 20 -19.57 -3.62 9.76
N LEU A 21 -20.76 -4.13 10.06
CA LEU A 21 -21.94 -3.31 10.33
C LEU A 21 -21.78 -2.48 11.61
N GLN A 22 -21.17 -3.03 12.66
CA GLN A 22 -20.86 -2.27 13.86
C GLN A 22 -19.83 -1.16 13.58
N HIS A 23 -18.80 -1.44 12.78
CA HIS A 23 -17.81 -0.43 12.38
C HIS A 23 -18.43 0.70 11.57
N LEU A 24 -19.37 0.37 10.67
CA LEU A 24 -20.14 1.36 9.91
C LEU A 24 -20.95 2.27 10.85
N LYS A 25 -21.68 1.68 11.80
CA LYS A 25 -22.43 2.45 12.82
C LYS A 25 -21.51 3.36 13.63
N ASN A 26 -20.34 2.88 14.04
CA ASN A 26 -19.36 3.70 14.74
C ASN A 26 -18.89 4.88 13.85
N ARG A 27 -18.65 4.67 12.56
CA ARG A 27 -18.28 5.78 11.65
C ARG A 27 -19.34 6.87 11.58
N GLU A 28 -20.61 6.51 11.73
CA GLU A 28 -21.74 7.45 11.69
C GLU A 28 -22.09 8.04 13.07
N ASP A 29 -21.60 7.44 14.15
CA ASP A 29 -21.84 7.88 15.54
C ASP A 29 -20.68 8.72 16.08
N SER A 30 -20.92 10.04 16.16
CA SER A 30 -19.96 11.02 16.68
C SER A 30 -19.46 10.78 18.10
N THR A 31 -20.18 10.00 18.92
CA THR A 31 -19.74 9.65 20.29
C THR A 31 -18.57 8.65 20.27
N THR A 32 -18.40 7.93 19.17
CA THR A 32 -17.35 6.91 19.01
C THR A 32 -16.08 7.45 18.38
N TRP A 33 -16.11 8.68 17.84
CA TRP A 33 -15.00 9.27 17.11
C TRP A 33 -13.81 9.60 18.02
N SER A 34 -12.61 9.51 17.44
CA SER A 34 -11.38 9.98 18.09
C SER A 34 -11.24 11.48 17.88
N LYS A 35 -11.71 12.28 18.86
CA LYS A 35 -11.53 13.75 18.85
C LYS A 35 -10.06 14.14 18.71
N HIS A 36 -9.18 13.45 19.43
CA HIS A 36 -7.74 13.70 19.39
C HIS A 36 -7.15 13.55 17.98
N ASN A 37 -7.44 12.45 17.28
CA ASN A 37 -6.93 12.25 15.92
C ASN A 37 -7.49 13.29 14.96
N PHE A 38 -8.78 13.59 15.07
CA PHE A 38 -9.43 14.57 14.21
C PHE A 38 -8.89 15.99 14.43
N GLU A 39 -8.64 16.39 15.68
CA GLU A 39 -8.02 17.67 16.01
C GLU A 39 -6.57 17.79 15.54
N ILE A 40 -5.81 16.69 15.51
CA ILE A 40 -4.49 16.65 14.89
C ILE A 40 -4.63 16.86 13.38
N ASP A 41 -5.51 16.12 12.72
CA ASP A 41 -5.71 16.21 11.28
C ASP A 41 -6.13 17.63 10.85
N LEU A 42 -6.94 18.32 11.66
CA LEU A 42 -7.37 19.71 11.40
C LEU A 42 -6.25 20.76 11.51
N LYS A 43 -5.13 20.46 12.18
CA LYS A 43 -4.01 21.41 12.30
C LYS A 43 -3.13 21.44 11.06
N ASP A 44 -3.06 20.30 10.37
CA ASP A 44 -2.20 20.09 9.20
C ASP A 44 -3.06 19.99 7.93
N ILE A 45 -4.11 20.83 7.82
CA ILE A 45 -4.95 20.89 6.61
C ILE A 45 -4.08 21.37 5.45
N GLU A 46 -3.55 20.43 4.70
CA GLU A 46 -3.02 20.63 3.36
C GLU A 46 -3.95 19.93 2.37
N PHE A 47 -4.51 20.68 1.43
CA PHE A 47 -5.25 20.11 0.30
C PHE A 47 -4.25 19.54 -0.72
N SER A 48 -3.58 18.46 -0.33
CA SER A 48 -2.57 17.76 -1.11
C SER A 48 -2.96 16.28 -1.26
N GLY A 49 -2.23 15.55 -2.09
CA GLY A 49 -2.53 14.15 -2.42
C GLY A 49 -2.76 13.93 -3.91
N LYS A 50 -2.17 12.86 -4.42
CA LYS A 50 -2.35 12.37 -5.79
C LYS A 50 -2.46 10.85 -5.79
N PRO A 51 -3.28 10.28 -6.68
CA PRO A 51 -4.16 10.96 -7.64
C PRO A 51 -5.43 11.55 -7.02
N MET A 52 -5.75 11.26 -5.76
CA MET A 52 -6.89 11.83 -5.05
C MET A 52 -6.43 12.79 -3.96
N MET A 53 -7.13 13.92 -3.85
CA MET A 53 -6.98 14.80 -2.69
C MET A 53 -7.38 14.05 -1.42
N GLU A 54 -6.57 14.17 -0.38
CA GLU A 54 -6.88 13.55 0.90
C GLU A 54 -7.88 14.40 1.67
N GLY A 55 -9.06 13.83 1.92
CA GLY A 55 -10.06 14.45 2.77
C GLY A 55 -9.74 14.22 4.24
N ILE A 56 -10.00 15.23 5.08
CA ILE A 56 -9.99 15.10 6.53
C ILE A 56 -11.42 14.80 6.99
N PHE A 57 -11.58 13.67 7.67
CA PHE A 57 -12.87 13.20 8.19
C PHE A 57 -12.69 12.58 9.57
N PRO A 58 -13.68 12.69 10.46
CA PRO A 58 -13.61 12.04 11.75
C PRO A 58 -13.70 10.52 11.58
N GLY A 59 -12.93 9.80 12.39
CA GLY A 59 -12.90 8.33 12.42
C GLY A 59 -13.16 7.78 13.82
N PRO A 60 -13.75 6.58 13.95
CA PRO A 60 -13.91 5.90 15.23
C PRO A 60 -12.57 5.70 15.96
N LYS A 61 -12.61 5.63 17.29
CA LYS A 61 -11.46 5.21 18.10
C LYS A 61 -11.03 3.80 17.68
N TYR A 62 -9.75 3.60 17.39
CA TYR A 62 -9.23 2.28 16.99
C TYR A 62 -9.45 1.20 18.06
N SER A 63 -9.50 1.58 19.34
CA SER A 63 -9.79 0.66 20.46
C SER A 63 -11.17 0.02 20.40
N LEU A 64 -12.11 0.55 19.60
CA LEU A 64 -13.43 -0.06 19.40
C LEU A 64 -13.37 -1.37 18.59
N ILE A 65 -12.27 -1.61 17.88
CA ILE A 65 -11.99 -2.89 17.22
C ILE A 65 -11.30 -3.85 18.19
N GLY A 66 -10.45 -3.31 19.07
CA GLY A 66 -9.77 -4.01 20.14
C GLY A 66 -8.53 -3.24 20.61
N ASP A 67 -8.06 -3.55 21.81
CA ASP A 67 -6.83 -2.95 22.34
C ASP A 67 -5.64 -3.28 21.44
N SER A 68 -4.83 -2.26 21.14
CA SER A 68 -3.68 -2.37 20.23
C SER A 68 -4.03 -2.88 18.82
N ALA A 69 -5.27 -2.67 18.34
CA ALA A 69 -5.69 -3.03 16.98
C ALA A 69 -4.85 -2.34 15.89
N PHE A 70 -4.53 -1.06 16.12
CA PHE A 70 -3.67 -0.28 15.24
C PHE A 70 -2.24 -0.18 15.79
N VAL A 71 -1.28 -0.49 14.92
CA VAL A 71 0.16 -0.62 15.24
C VAL A 71 1.04 0.12 14.22
N GLY A 72 0.44 0.96 13.37
CA GLY A 72 1.13 1.69 12.32
C GLY A 72 1.03 1.08 10.93
N ASN A 73 1.15 1.95 9.94
CA ASN A 73 1.29 1.69 8.52
C ASN A 73 2.37 2.62 7.96
N GLY A 74 2.83 2.39 6.73
CA GLY A 74 3.83 3.27 6.13
C GLY A 74 4.08 2.99 4.66
N THR A 75 4.99 3.77 4.09
CA THR A 75 5.42 3.68 2.70
C THR A 75 6.85 3.17 2.61
N VAL A 76 7.18 2.53 1.48
CA VAL A 76 8.55 2.13 1.14
C VAL A 76 8.80 2.51 -0.32
N ALA A 77 9.88 3.24 -0.59
CA ALA A 77 10.15 3.77 -1.92
C ALA A 77 11.65 3.78 -2.24
N ASN A 78 11.97 3.90 -3.53
CA ASN A 78 13.31 4.21 -3.99
C ASN A 78 13.25 5.41 -4.94
N TYR A 79 13.54 6.58 -4.38
CA TYR A 79 13.52 7.85 -5.08
C TYR A 79 14.67 8.03 -6.09
N PRO A 80 15.95 7.69 -5.77
CA PRO A 80 17.04 7.81 -6.74
C PRO A 80 16.92 6.88 -7.95
N GLY A 81 16.13 5.81 -7.80
CA GLY A 81 15.98 4.74 -8.79
C GLY A 81 17.15 3.74 -8.80
N ILE A 82 16.91 2.63 -9.50
CA ILE A 82 17.87 1.57 -9.78
C ILE A 82 18.16 1.64 -11.28
N SER A 83 19.44 1.65 -11.66
CA SER A 83 19.81 1.57 -13.08
C SER A 83 19.52 0.17 -13.63
N LEU A 84 18.86 0.12 -14.78
CA LEU A 84 18.71 -1.07 -15.61
C LEU A 84 19.18 -0.70 -17.03
N ASN A 85 20.45 -0.98 -17.33
CA ASN A 85 21.16 -0.43 -18.50
C ASN A 85 21.06 1.11 -18.54
N ASP A 86 20.56 1.66 -19.65
CA ASP A 86 20.31 3.08 -19.89
C ASP A 86 18.99 3.59 -19.27
N LYS A 87 18.21 2.70 -18.63
CA LYS A 87 16.91 3.01 -18.03
C LYS A 87 16.98 3.17 -16.51
N LYS A 88 15.97 3.82 -15.94
CA LYS A 88 15.79 3.95 -14.48
C LYS A 88 14.51 3.28 -14.03
N ILE A 89 14.63 2.50 -12.95
CA ILE A 89 13.50 1.86 -12.29
C ILE A 89 13.32 2.50 -10.92
N VAL A 90 12.13 3.02 -10.64
CA VAL A 90 11.73 3.49 -9.30
C VAL A 90 10.64 2.58 -8.76
N TYR A 91 10.39 2.62 -7.46
CA TYR A 91 9.27 1.89 -6.88
C TYR A 91 8.67 2.62 -5.69
N ASN A 92 7.42 2.30 -5.42
CA ASN A 92 6.70 2.69 -4.23
C ASN A 92 5.83 1.53 -3.74
N GLY A 93 5.68 1.39 -2.43
CA GLY A 93 4.81 0.39 -1.85
C GLY A 93 4.27 0.82 -0.50
N PHE A 94 3.24 0.10 -0.06
CA PHE A 94 2.52 0.37 1.19
C PHE A 94 2.56 -0.86 2.08
N TYR A 95 2.76 -0.63 3.38
CA TYR A 95 2.78 -1.70 4.36
C TYR A 95 1.94 -1.39 5.59
N VAL A 96 1.53 -2.47 6.27
CA VAL A 96 0.88 -2.43 7.58
C VAL A 96 1.64 -3.32 8.56
N ASN A 97 1.85 -2.83 9.78
CA ASN A 97 2.52 -3.58 10.83
C ASN A 97 1.64 -4.71 11.38
N LYS A 98 2.27 -5.70 12.02
CA LYS A 98 1.58 -6.84 12.62
C LYS A 98 0.77 -6.42 13.84
N SER A 99 -0.52 -6.75 13.86
CA SER A 99 -1.39 -6.74 15.04
C SER A 99 -2.16 -8.05 15.16
N PHE A 100 -3.01 -8.16 16.19
CA PHE A 100 -3.87 -9.32 16.36
C PHE A 100 -4.82 -9.56 15.16
N ILE A 101 -5.05 -8.53 14.33
CA ILE A 101 -5.91 -8.60 13.14
C ILE A 101 -5.29 -9.45 12.04
N ASN A 102 -3.98 -9.32 11.81
CA ASN A 102 -3.27 -9.96 10.68
C ASN A 102 -2.16 -10.93 11.13
N GLN A 103 -1.91 -11.12 12.43
CA GLN A 103 -0.83 -11.97 12.94
C GLN A 103 -0.87 -13.41 12.38
N ASP A 104 -2.06 -13.99 12.22
CA ASP A 104 -2.21 -15.35 11.70
C ASP A 104 -1.80 -15.44 10.23
N TYR A 105 -1.99 -14.36 9.47
CA TYR A 105 -1.56 -14.26 8.08
C TYR A 105 -0.05 -14.00 7.96
N LEU A 106 0.50 -13.17 8.85
CA LEU A 106 1.91 -12.77 8.79
C LEU A 106 2.89 -13.79 9.38
N GLY A 107 2.43 -14.67 10.28
CA GLY A 107 3.30 -15.60 10.99
C GLY A 107 4.41 -14.84 11.73
N ALA A 108 5.67 -15.06 11.36
CA ALA A 108 6.81 -14.39 11.97
C ALA A 108 7.03 -12.95 11.47
N ASN A 109 6.54 -12.58 10.28
CA ASN A 109 6.87 -11.30 9.63
C ASN A 109 6.34 -10.08 10.38
N PRO A 110 7.16 -9.05 10.69
CA PRO A 110 6.74 -7.90 11.51
C PRO A 110 5.73 -6.98 10.83
N ASN A 111 5.67 -7.00 9.50
CA ASN A 111 4.73 -6.25 8.68
C ASN A 111 4.52 -6.97 7.35
N GLU A 112 3.55 -6.49 6.57
CA GLU A 112 3.36 -6.88 5.18
C GLU A 112 3.32 -5.67 4.29
N VAL A 113 4.00 -5.77 3.16
CA VAL A 113 3.73 -4.93 1.99
C VAL A 113 2.49 -5.49 1.31
N PHE A 114 1.42 -4.70 1.28
CA PHE A 114 0.16 -5.09 0.64
C PHE A 114 0.10 -4.66 -0.83
N PHE A 115 0.91 -3.69 -1.24
CA PHE A 115 1.07 -3.29 -2.63
C PHE A 115 2.48 -2.76 -2.88
N LEU A 116 3.06 -3.14 -4.02
CA LEU A 116 4.33 -2.61 -4.53
C LEU A 116 4.18 -2.33 -6.03
N VAL A 117 4.34 -1.07 -6.42
CA VAL A 117 4.45 -0.68 -7.82
C VAL A 117 5.92 -0.42 -8.18
N VAL A 118 6.37 -1.01 -9.28
CA VAL A 118 7.73 -0.84 -9.83
C VAL A 118 7.60 -0.25 -11.21
N VAL A 119 8.17 0.93 -11.42
CA VAL A 119 7.92 1.76 -12.60
C VAL A 119 9.21 2.06 -13.33
N LEU A 120 9.20 1.84 -14.64
CA LEU A 120 10.19 2.38 -15.54
C LEU A 120 9.97 3.89 -15.71
N THR A 121 11.01 4.68 -15.50
CA THR A 121 10.99 6.13 -15.68
C THR A 121 12.21 6.62 -16.45
N ASP A 122 12.03 7.71 -17.19
CA ASP A 122 13.06 8.50 -17.86
C ASP A 122 13.29 9.86 -17.16
N TYR A 123 12.69 10.05 -15.98
CA TYR A 123 12.74 11.25 -15.17
C TYR A 123 13.00 10.94 -13.70
N ILE A 124 14.02 11.58 -13.14
CA ILE A 124 14.30 11.64 -11.71
C ILE A 124 14.42 13.10 -11.36
N ALA A 125 13.59 13.57 -10.42
CA ALA A 125 13.61 14.95 -10.02
C ALA A 125 14.78 15.21 -9.06
N GLU A 126 15.60 16.22 -9.36
CA GLU A 126 16.76 16.60 -8.53
C GLU A 126 16.34 17.47 -7.32
N ASP A 127 15.11 18.01 -7.34
CA ASP A 127 14.55 18.94 -6.35
C ASP A 127 13.76 18.21 -5.25
N GLY A 128 14.45 17.42 -4.43
CA GLY A 128 13.82 16.73 -3.31
C GLY A 128 12.91 15.57 -3.72
N TYR A 129 13.14 15.01 -4.92
CA TYR A 129 12.46 13.82 -5.43
C TYR A 129 10.94 13.98 -5.64
N SER A 130 10.54 15.15 -6.14
CA SER A 130 9.16 15.49 -6.49
C SER A 130 8.54 14.62 -7.61
N HIS A 131 9.30 13.67 -8.17
CA HIS A 131 8.81 12.68 -9.14
C HIS A 131 8.08 11.50 -8.49
N ILE A 132 8.19 11.29 -7.18
CA ILE A 132 7.40 10.28 -6.45
C ILE A 132 6.63 10.95 -5.33
N GLU A 133 5.31 10.83 -5.37
CA GLU A 133 4.40 11.20 -4.30
C GLU A 133 3.75 9.92 -3.75
N SER A 134 3.63 9.82 -2.43
CA SER A 134 3.09 8.62 -1.78
C SER A 134 2.50 8.97 -0.43
N SER A 135 1.31 8.42 -0.17
CA SER A 135 0.63 8.55 1.11
C SER A 135 -0.08 7.25 1.45
N VAL A 136 -0.20 6.97 2.74
CA VAL A 136 -0.96 5.83 3.26
C VAL A 136 -1.75 6.26 4.49
N SER A 137 -3.06 6.09 4.44
CA SER A 137 -3.95 6.55 5.50
C SER A 137 -4.35 5.40 6.41
N SER A 138 -4.14 5.61 7.72
CA SER A 138 -4.66 4.75 8.78
C SER A 138 -6.08 5.13 9.20
N ARG A 139 -6.62 6.27 8.73
CA ARG A 139 -7.95 6.77 9.14
C ARG A 139 -9.10 5.88 8.71
N ASN A 140 -8.82 4.88 7.87
CA ASN A 140 -9.76 3.84 7.47
C ASN A 140 -9.70 2.55 8.31
N HIS A 141 -8.85 2.50 9.34
CA HIS A 141 -8.61 1.29 10.14
C HIS A 141 -9.95 0.63 10.57
N PRO A 142 -10.10 -0.70 10.41
CA PRO A 142 -9.05 -1.69 10.13
C PRO A 142 -8.74 -1.92 8.64
N ASP A 143 -9.34 -1.12 7.76
CA ASP A 143 -8.96 -1.06 6.35
C ASP A 143 -7.85 -0.03 6.14
N TYR A 144 -7.08 -0.20 5.07
CA TYR A 144 -5.96 0.67 4.72
C TYR A 144 -6.08 1.09 3.26
N ILE A 145 -5.81 2.37 3.00
CA ILE A 145 -5.70 2.89 1.65
C ILE A 145 -4.34 3.56 1.51
N GLY A 146 -3.65 3.26 0.42
CA GLY A 146 -2.45 3.95 -0.01
C GLY A 146 -2.66 4.51 -1.41
N GLN A 147 -2.05 5.64 -1.68
CA GLN A 147 -2.08 6.25 -3.00
C GLN A 147 -0.76 6.96 -3.32
N GLY A 148 -0.54 7.22 -4.59
CA GLY A 148 0.63 7.97 -5.00
C GLY A 148 0.70 8.18 -6.49
N SER A 149 1.77 8.86 -6.90
CA SER A 149 2.08 9.06 -8.32
C SER A 149 3.57 8.99 -8.57
N ILE A 150 3.95 8.48 -9.74
CA ILE A 150 5.32 8.46 -10.24
C ILE A 150 5.35 9.20 -11.58
N LYS A 151 6.11 10.30 -11.67
CA LYS A 151 6.27 11.09 -12.89
C LYS A 151 7.31 10.47 -13.82
N THR A 152 7.02 10.50 -15.12
CA THR A 152 8.00 10.40 -16.19
C THR A 152 8.17 11.79 -16.83
N LYS A 153 9.01 11.94 -17.87
CA LYS A 153 9.15 13.24 -18.55
C LYS A 153 7.83 13.75 -19.13
N ASN A 154 7.01 12.83 -19.67
CA ASN A 154 5.83 13.17 -20.46
C ASN A 154 4.53 12.52 -19.96
N ASN A 155 4.58 11.75 -18.87
CA ASN A 155 3.44 11.01 -18.36
C ASN A 155 3.50 10.90 -16.82
N LYS A 156 2.47 10.30 -16.23
CA LYS A 156 2.35 10.07 -14.79
C LYS A 156 1.67 8.74 -14.53
N VAL A 157 2.32 7.91 -13.72
CA VAL A 157 1.75 6.66 -13.22
C VAL A 157 1.06 6.93 -11.90
N ASP A 158 -0.26 7.03 -11.93
CA ASP A 158 -1.10 7.28 -10.76
C ASP A 158 -1.60 5.94 -10.21
N PHE A 159 -1.57 5.77 -8.89
CA PHE A 159 -1.99 4.53 -8.26
C PHE A 159 -2.72 4.74 -6.94
N ILE A 160 -3.67 3.85 -6.68
CA ILE A 160 -4.37 3.70 -5.40
C ILE A 160 -4.42 2.21 -5.09
N SER A 161 -4.20 1.81 -3.85
CA SER A 161 -4.39 0.45 -3.38
C SER A 161 -5.11 0.46 -2.05
N PHE A 162 -5.93 -0.56 -1.83
CA PHE A 162 -6.65 -0.74 -0.58
C PHE A 162 -6.59 -2.19 -0.11
N LEU A 163 -6.27 -2.35 1.17
CA LEU A 163 -6.29 -3.59 1.91
C LEU A 163 -7.41 -3.53 2.94
N THR A 164 -8.35 -4.45 2.83
CA THR A 164 -9.47 -4.57 3.77
C THR A 164 -9.12 -5.50 4.93
N ALA A 165 -9.79 -5.33 6.07
CA ALA A 165 -9.57 -6.16 7.25
C ALA A 165 -9.98 -7.62 7.06
N ASP A 166 -10.88 -7.92 6.12
CA ASP A 166 -11.17 -9.29 5.65
C ASP A 166 -10.25 -9.76 4.51
N ARG A 167 -9.14 -9.04 4.30
CA ARG A 167 -8.00 -9.43 3.48
C ARG A 167 -8.20 -9.35 1.97
N ASN A 168 -9.30 -8.79 1.50
CA ASN A 168 -9.40 -8.41 0.10
C ASN A 168 -8.45 -7.25 -0.18
N ASN A 169 -7.73 -7.34 -1.29
CA ASN A 169 -6.65 -6.43 -1.61
C ASN A 169 -6.65 -6.11 -3.10
N TYR A 170 -6.70 -4.82 -3.43
CA TYR A 170 -6.79 -4.37 -4.81
C TYR A 170 -5.91 -3.15 -5.04
N ALA A 171 -5.55 -2.94 -6.30
CA ALA A 171 -4.99 -1.67 -6.75
C ALA A 171 -5.67 -1.22 -8.04
N VAL A 172 -5.69 0.09 -8.21
CA VAL A 172 -5.96 0.75 -9.49
C VAL A 172 -4.70 1.50 -9.86
N VAL A 173 -4.14 1.22 -11.04
CA VAL A 173 -3.02 1.97 -11.61
C VAL A 173 -3.44 2.53 -12.95
N ASN A 174 -3.51 3.86 -13.07
CA ASN A 174 -4.05 4.57 -14.23
C ASN A 174 -5.34 3.93 -14.78
N PHE A 175 -6.36 3.78 -13.94
CA PHE A 175 -7.66 3.16 -14.25
C PHE A 175 -7.66 1.65 -14.57
N ARG A 176 -6.51 0.97 -14.56
CA ARG A 176 -6.47 -0.50 -14.64
C ARG A 176 -6.62 -1.11 -13.25
N LEU A 177 -7.63 -1.97 -13.07
CA LEU A 177 -7.85 -2.73 -11.83
C LEU A 177 -6.92 -3.94 -11.75
N PHE A 178 -6.37 -4.18 -10.58
CA PHE A 178 -5.56 -5.34 -10.22
C PHE A 178 -6.13 -6.01 -8.97
N ASP A 179 -6.40 -7.30 -9.06
CA ASP A 179 -6.68 -8.14 -7.89
C ASP A 179 -5.35 -8.58 -7.26
N LEU A 180 -4.98 -7.96 -6.14
CA LEU A 180 -3.69 -8.20 -5.50
C LEU A 180 -3.64 -9.52 -4.72
N ASN A 181 -4.73 -10.29 -4.68
CA ASN A 181 -4.70 -11.68 -4.24
C ASN A 181 -3.96 -12.58 -5.25
N LEU A 182 -3.90 -12.17 -6.52
CA LEU A 182 -3.15 -12.87 -7.57
C LEU A 182 -1.65 -12.50 -7.60
N GLY A 183 -1.29 -11.40 -6.96
CA GLY A 183 0.08 -10.93 -6.86
C GLY A 183 0.16 -9.48 -6.41
N ARG A 184 1.03 -9.16 -5.45
CA ARG A 184 1.09 -7.83 -4.82
C ARG A 184 2.07 -6.87 -5.48
N VAL A 185 2.81 -7.35 -6.48
CA VAL A 185 3.83 -6.57 -7.20
C VAL A 185 3.31 -6.28 -8.60
N VAL A 186 3.20 -5.00 -8.94
CA VAL A 186 2.76 -4.53 -10.26
C VAL A 186 3.90 -3.78 -10.91
N LEU A 187 4.35 -4.26 -12.06
CA LEU A 187 5.33 -3.59 -12.90
C LEU A 187 4.60 -2.73 -13.91
N ILE A 188 5.05 -1.49 -14.11
CA ILE A 188 4.50 -0.56 -15.11
C ILE A 188 5.63 -0.08 -16.01
N ALA A 189 5.45 -0.25 -17.31
CA ALA A 189 6.35 0.24 -18.33
C ALA A 189 5.61 1.23 -19.24
N PRO A 190 5.79 2.55 -19.01
CA PRO A 190 5.28 3.57 -19.92
C PRO A 190 5.94 3.45 -21.30
N GLN A 191 5.14 3.60 -22.35
CA GLN A 191 5.57 3.53 -23.74
C GLN A 191 5.72 4.93 -24.35
N LYS A 192 6.55 5.03 -25.39
CA LYS A 192 6.81 6.28 -26.13
C LYS A 192 5.57 6.86 -26.80
N ASP A 193 4.57 6.03 -27.08
CA ASP A 193 3.27 6.43 -27.63
C ASP A 193 2.26 6.89 -26.56
N GLY A 194 2.66 6.92 -25.29
CA GLY A 194 1.82 7.31 -24.15
C GLY A 194 1.01 6.18 -23.53
N SER A 195 0.97 4.99 -24.13
CA SER A 195 0.31 3.82 -23.55
C SER A 195 1.12 3.25 -22.37
N LEU A 196 0.48 2.39 -21.57
CA LEU A 196 1.09 1.75 -20.41
C LEU A 196 1.03 0.23 -20.55
N ARG A 197 2.18 -0.44 -20.47
CA ARG A 197 2.23 -1.89 -20.26
C ARG A 197 2.29 -2.18 -18.77
N SER A 198 1.66 -3.28 -18.38
CA SER A 198 1.69 -3.75 -17.00
C SER A 198 1.91 -5.25 -16.92
N MET A 199 2.58 -5.67 -15.84
CA MET A 199 2.80 -7.07 -15.50
C MET A 199 2.55 -7.23 -13.99
N GLN A 200 1.73 -8.19 -13.61
CA GLN A 200 1.44 -8.48 -12.21
C GLN A 200 2.16 -9.76 -11.79
N LEU A 201 2.91 -9.69 -10.70
CA LEU A 201 3.75 -10.77 -10.22
C LEU A 201 3.29 -11.26 -8.86
N LYS A 202 3.29 -12.59 -8.72
CA LYS A 202 3.11 -13.25 -7.45
C LYS A 202 4.40 -13.14 -6.65
N SER A 203 4.28 -12.76 -5.38
CA SER A 203 5.37 -12.74 -4.42
C SER A 203 4.94 -13.50 -3.16
N THR A 204 5.92 -13.91 -2.37
CA THR A 204 5.67 -14.18 -0.95
C THR A 204 5.24 -12.88 -0.24
N ILE A 205 4.79 -12.99 1.01
CA ILE A 205 4.54 -11.80 1.83
C ILE A 205 5.89 -11.11 2.07
N LEU A 206 6.07 -9.96 1.41
CA LEU A 206 7.26 -9.12 1.60
C LEU A 206 7.07 -8.27 2.86
N THR A 207 8.15 -8.13 3.62
CA THR A 207 8.27 -7.08 4.64
C THR A 207 8.83 -5.81 4.00
N SER A 208 8.60 -4.66 4.65
CA SER A 208 9.13 -3.38 4.18
C SER A 208 10.66 -3.35 4.07
N LYS A 209 11.37 -4.19 4.84
CA LYS A 209 12.84 -4.31 4.80
C LYS A 209 13.34 -5.13 3.62
N GLU A 210 12.53 -6.05 3.10
CA GLU A 210 12.92 -6.96 2.01
C GLU A 210 12.75 -6.32 0.62
N VAL A 211 11.88 -5.30 0.48
CA VAL A 211 11.52 -4.70 -0.81
C VAL A 211 12.74 -4.31 -1.66
N LYS A 212 13.75 -3.68 -1.05
CA LYS A 212 14.92 -3.22 -1.82
C LYS A 212 15.70 -4.37 -2.44
N LEU A 213 15.90 -5.46 -1.69
CA LEU A 213 16.60 -6.65 -2.18
C LEU A 213 15.72 -7.39 -3.20
N TYR A 214 14.44 -7.56 -2.89
CA TYR A 214 13.48 -8.19 -3.78
C TYR A 214 13.43 -7.51 -5.17
N VAL A 215 13.36 -6.17 -5.22
CA VAL A 215 13.34 -5.44 -6.51
C VAL A 215 14.67 -5.58 -7.25
N LYS A 216 15.81 -5.58 -6.54
CA LYS A 216 17.11 -5.83 -7.19
C LYS A 216 17.17 -7.21 -7.82
N ASP A 217 16.72 -8.24 -7.10
CA ASP A 217 16.69 -9.61 -7.60
C ASP A 217 15.72 -9.74 -8.78
N LEU A 218 14.57 -9.07 -8.68
CA LEU A 218 13.58 -9.00 -9.76
C LEU A 218 14.18 -8.46 -11.06
N LEU A 219 15.01 -7.41 -10.96
CA LEU A 219 15.69 -6.80 -12.10
C LEU A 219 16.86 -7.64 -12.66
N THR A 220 17.10 -8.84 -12.12
CA THR A 220 17.98 -9.84 -12.74
C THR A 220 17.21 -10.92 -13.52
N GLN A 221 15.88 -11.00 -13.34
CA GLN A 221 15.06 -12.02 -13.97
C GLN A 221 14.84 -11.68 -15.44
N LYS A 222 15.14 -12.63 -16.33
CA LYS A 222 15.08 -12.44 -17.79
C LYS A 222 13.73 -11.88 -18.25
N GLU A 223 12.62 -12.42 -17.76
CA GLU A 223 11.27 -11.96 -18.15
C GLU A 223 11.01 -10.51 -17.75
N VAL A 224 11.43 -10.11 -16.55
CA VAL A 224 11.25 -8.73 -16.04
C VAL A 224 12.15 -7.75 -16.78
N VAL A 225 13.41 -8.15 -17.02
CA VAL A 225 14.35 -7.35 -17.82
C VAL A 225 13.79 -7.17 -19.24
N SER A 226 13.33 -8.23 -19.88
CA SER A 226 12.68 -8.16 -21.20
C SER A 226 11.43 -7.28 -21.18
N PHE A 227 10.59 -7.36 -20.14
CA PHE A 227 9.42 -6.50 -20.00
C PHE A 227 9.78 -5.01 -20.01
N PHE A 228 10.79 -4.60 -19.23
CA PHE A 228 11.21 -3.20 -19.11
C PHE A 228 12.08 -2.71 -20.28
N LEU A 229 12.88 -3.59 -20.90
CA LEU A 229 13.74 -3.24 -22.04
C LEU A 229 13.07 -3.42 -23.39
N GLU A 230 11.78 -3.79 -23.43
CA GLU A 230 11.02 -3.95 -24.67
C GLU A 230 11.10 -2.71 -25.56
N LYS A 231 11.21 -2.94 -26.88
CA LYS A 231 11.25 -1.87 -27.86
C LYS A 231 9.94 -1.10 -27.83
N GLY A 232 10.01 0.20 -27.55
CA GLY A 232 8.85 1.08 -27.48
C GLY A 232 8.56 1.58 -26.07
N ASN A 233 9.14 0.97 -25.03
CA ASN A 233 9.19 1.57 -23.71
C ASN A 233 10.09 2.83 -23.72
N ILE A 234 9.80 3.79 -22.84
CA ILE A 234 10.63 5.00 -22.65
C ILE A 234 12.06 4.65 -22.26
#